data_AF-A0A5B8IZT5-F1
#
_entry.id   AF-A0A5B8IZT5-F1
#
_cell.length_a   1.000
_cell.length_b   1.000
_cell.length_c   1.000
_cell.angle_alpha   90.00
_cell.angle_beta   90.00
_cell.angle_gamma   90.00
#
_symmetry.space_group_name_H-M   'P 1'
#
loop_
_entity.id
_entity.type
_entity.pdbx_description
1 polymer ?
#
loop_
_entity_poly.entity_id
_entity_poly.type
_entity_poly.pdbx_seq_one_letter_code
_entity_poly.pdbx_strand_id
1 'polypeptide(L)'
;MTLDELRQAWIRWMHRKDVQADLAAVEAFALEHVRDRLMLSDVPDVLDDEAVAAMPGVWLHAGLVSLHELAQDDEGLTREMQMFEEAVANRNRRYSIDRGPAVMCNPWYEGAS
;
A
#
# COMPACT_ATOMS: atom_id res chain seq x y z
N MET A 1 -8.71 -0.70 9.83
CA MET A 1 -8.68 -2.03 9.19
C MET A 1 -7.57 -2.80 9.87
N THR A 2 -7.83 -4.03 10.31
CA THR A 2 -6.83 -4.96 10.85
C THR A 2 -6.26 -5.85 9.74
N LEU A 3 -5.18 -6.56 10.03
CA LEU A 3 -4.60 -7.58 9.15
C LEU A 3 -5.59 -8.72 8.89
N ASP A 4 -6.36 -9.14 9.90
CA ASP A 4 -7.41 -10.14 9.71
C ASP A 4 -8.50 -9.62 8.76
N GLU A 5 -8.98 -8.39 8.95
CA GLU A 5 -9.97 -7.79 8.05
C GLU A 5 -9.46 -7.68 6.61
N LEU A 6 -8.17 -7.37 6.43
CA LEU A 6 -7.51 -7.33 5.13
C LEU A 6 -7.47 -8.72 4.48
N ARG A 7 -7.04 -9.74 5.22
CA ARG A 7 -7.05 -11.14 4.76
C ARG A 7 -8.44 -11.58 4.36
N GLN A 8 -9.46 -11.26 5.16
CA GLN A 8 -10.85 -11.55 4.83
C GLN A 8 -11.33 -10.80 3.58
N ALA A 9 -10.83 -9.59 3.32
CA ALA A 9 -11.12 -8.88 2.07
C ALA A 9 -10.53 -9.61 0.85
N TRP A 10 -9.27 -10.03 0.92
CA TRP A 10 -8.62 -10.81 -0.14
C TRP A 10 -9.27 -12.18 -0.38
N ILE A 11 -9.61 -12.92 0.68
CA ILE A 11 -10.33 -14.19 0.57
C ILE A 11 -11.70 -14.00 -0.09
N ARG A 12 -12.43 -12.93 0.24
CA ARG A 12 -13.73 -12.64 -0.38
C ARG A 12 -13.61 -12.30 -1.87
N TRP A 13 -12.47 -11.74 -2.29
CA TRP A 13 -12.27 -11.34 -3.67
C TRP A 13 -12.15 -12.55 -4.62
N MET A 14 -11.36 -13.57 -4.24
CA MET A 14 -11.31 -14.83 -5.00
C MET A 14 -11.97 -15.96 -4.23
N HIS A 15 -13.13 -16.41 -4.71
CA HIS A 15 -13.81 -17.63 -4.23
C HIS A 15 -13.08 -18.94 -4.61
N ARG A 16 -11.75 -18.95 -4.76
CA ARG A 16 -11.01 -20.21 -4.92
C ARG A 16 -10.84 -20.84 -3.53
N LYS A 17 -11.13 -22.14 -3.45
CA LYS A 17 -10.85 -22.96 -2.25
C LYS A 17 -9.40 -22.87 -1.78
N ASP A 18 -8.49 -22.49 -2.68
CA ASP A 18 -7.05 -22.49 -2.44
C ASP A 18 -6.47 -21.12 -2.05
N VAL A 19 -7.25 -20.03 -2.09
CA VAL A 19 -6.75 -18.68 -1.73
C VAL A 19 -6.19 -18.64 -0.31
N GLN A 20 -6.76 -19.42 0.61
CA GLN A 20 -6.22 -19.51 1.97
C GLN A 20 -4.79 -20.06 2.00
N ALA A 21 -4.43 -20.94 1.08
CA ALA A 21 -3.07 -21.46 0.94
C ALA A 21 -2.12 -20.42 0.33
N ASP A 22 -2.65 -19.55 -0.54
CA ASP A 22 -1.87 -18.53 -1.24
C ASP A 22 -1.71 -17.21 -0.45
N LEU A 23 -2.43 -17.03 0.67
CA LEU A 23 -2.40 -15.80 1.47
C LEU A 23 -1.00 -15.35 1.88
N ALA A 24 -0.14 -16.29 2.28
CA ALA A 24 1.24 -15.96 2.66
C ALA A 24 2.04 -15.40 1.48
N ALA A 25 1.81 -15.92 0.27
CA ALA A 25 2.44 -15.42 -0.95
C ALA A 25 1.89 -14.03 -1.34
N VAL A 26 0.58 -13.83 -1.17
CA VAL A 26 -0.08 -12.53 -1.40
C VAL A 26 0.44 -11.47 -0.45
N GLU A 27 0.62 -11.80 0.84
CA GLU A 27 1.21 -10.90 1.84
C GLU A 27 2.65 -10.53 1.49
N ALA A 28 3.46 -11.53 1.12
CA ALA A 28 4.86 -11.31 0.73
C ALA A 28 4.96 -10.41 -0.51
N PHE A 29 4.14 -10.68 -1.53
CA PHE A 29 4.06 -9.85 -2.73
C PHE A 29 3.63 -8.43 -2.40
N ALA A 30 2.55 -8.24 -1.64
CA ALA A 30 2.05 -6.92 -1.30
C ALA A 30 3.11 -6.10 -0.55
N LEU A 31 3.83 -6.73 0.37
CA LEU A 31 4.92 -6.15 1.14
C LEU A 31 6.09 -5.72 0.26
N GLU A 32 6.55 -6.57 -0.66
CA GLU A 32 7.60 -6.22 -1.63
C GLU A 32 7.14 -5.10 -2.56
N HIS A 33 5.95 -5.22 -3.14
CA HIS A 33 5.41 -4.26 -4.10
C HIS A 33 5.22 -2.86 -3.49
N VAL A 34 4.76 -2.78 -2.23
CA VAL A 34 4.63 -1.52 -1.51
C VAL A 34 6.00 -0.92 -1.17
N ARG A 35 6.98 -1.74 -0.79
CA ARG A 35 8.36 -1.28 -0.54
C ARG A 35 8.98 -0.66 -1.78
N ASP A 36 8.92 -1.37 -2.89
CA ASP A 36 9.46 -0.91 -4.16
C ASP A 36 8.81 0.40 -4.58
N ARG A 37 7.49 0.47 -4.45
CA ARG A 37 6.74 1.63 -4.92
C ARG A 37 6.95 2.88 -4.07
N LEU A 38 7.03 2.72 -2.76
CA LEU A 38 7.21 3.83 -1.84
C LEU A 38 8.68 4.23 -1.68
N MET A 39 9.65 3.36 -2.02
CA MET A 39 11.09 3.59 -1.79
C MET A 39 11.38 4.06 -0.36
N LEU A 40 10.60 3.58 0.61
CA LEU A 40 10.60 4.08 1.97
C LEU A 40 11.34 3.13 2.91
N SER A 41 12.22 3.71 3.72
CA SER A 41 12.79 3.10 4.93
C SER A 41 11.72 2.82 6.00
N ASP A 42 10.55 3.45 5.87
CA ASP A 42 9.44 3.42 6.84
C ASP A 42 8.42 2.29 6.58
N VAL A 43 8.61 1.45 5.55
CA VAL A 43 7.72 0.29 5.34
C VAL A 43 8.22 -0.86 6.22
N PRO A 44 7.38 -1.41 7.11
CA PRO A 44 7.82 -2.39 8.09
C PRO A 44 8.32 -3.68 7.44
N ASP A 45 9.19 -4.39 8.16
CA ASP A 45 9.78 -5.66 7.73
C ASP A 45 8.73 -6.78 7.58
N VAL A 46 7.62 -6.65 8.30
CA VAL A 46 6.50 -7.57 8.35
C VAL A 46 5.18 -6.80 8.20
N LEU A 47 4.19 -7.45 7.61
CA LEU A 47 2.84 -6.92 7.55
C LEU A 47 2.12 -7.23 8.86
N ASP A 48 1.81 -6.21 9.65
CA ASP A 48 1.09 -6.31 10.92
C ASP A 48 -0.12 -5.34 10.97
N ASP A 49 -0.86 -5.36 12.09
CA ASP A 49 -2.05 -4.53 12.26
C ASP A 49 -1.73 -3.02 12.20
N GLU A 50 -0.56 -2.59 12.68
CA GLU A 50 -0.16 -1.19 12.67
C GLU A 50 0.15 -0.72 11.25
N ALA A 51 0.91 -1.53 10.50
CA ALA A 51 1.19 -1.31 9.09
C ALA A 51 -0.11 -1.18 8.28
N VAL A 52 -1.04 -2.11 8.49
CA VAL A 52 -2.32 -2.14 7.79
C VAL A 52 -3.17 -0.92 8.15
N ALA A 53 -3.23 -0.54 9.42
CA ALA A 53 -3.97 0.62 9.88
C ALA A 53 -3.43 1.94 9.29
N ALA A 54 -2.12 2.05 9.08
CA ALA A 54 -1.49 3.25 8.54
C ALA A 54 -1.86 3.52 7.07
N MET A 55 -2.03 2.48 6.25
CA MET A 55 -2.33 2.63 4.82
C MET A 55 -3.22 1.52 4.25
N PRO A 56 -4.46 1.37 4.76
CA PRO A 56 -5.30 0.21 4.48
C PRO A 56 -5.61 0.02 2.99
N GLY A 57 -5.88 1.12 2.26
CA GLY A 57 -6.16 1.04 0.83
C GLY A 57 -4.95 0.61 -0.01
N VAL A 58 -3.73 1.03 0.39
CA VAL A 58 -2.50 0.64 -0.32
C VAL A 58 -2.28 -0.86 -0.20
N TRP A 59 -2.41 -1.40 1.02
CA TRP A 59 -2.27 -2.84 1.25
C TRP A 59 -3.35 -3.65 0.54
N LEU A 60 -4.60 -3.20 0.60
CA LEU A 60 -5.71 -3.87 -0.08
C LEU A 60 -5.40 -4.06 -1.57
N HIS A 61 -5.11 -2.96 -2.28
CA HIS A 61 -4.90 -3.00 -3.72
C HIS A 61 -3.61 -3.74 -4.10
N ALA A 62 -2.53 -3.65 -3.30
CA ALA A 62 -1.32 -4.43 -3.55
C ALA A 62 -1.56 -5.94 -3.50
N GLY A 63 -2.35 -6.42 -2.53
CA GLY A 63 -2.71 -7.83 -2.47
C GLY A 63 -3.66 -8.24 -3.59
N LEU A 64 -4.61 -7.38 -3.97
CA LEU A 64 -5.50 -7.65 -5.10
C LEU A 64 -4.75 -7.71 -6.44
N VAL A 65 -3.70 -6.91 -6.65
CA VAL A 65 -2.79 -7.04 -7.80
C VAL A 65 -2.21 -8.46 -7.86
N SER A 66 -1.67 -8.96 -6.74
CA SER A 66 -1.15 -10.33 -6.65
C SER A 66 -2.22 -11.37 -7.00
N LEU A 67 -3.44 -11.20 -6.48
CA LEU A 67 -4.54 -12.13 -6.74
C LEU A 67 -4.98 -12.11 -8.21
N HIS A 68 -5.01 -10.94 -8.86
CA HIS A 68 -5.31 -10.82 -10.29
C HIS A 68 -4.20 -11.45 -11.15
N GLU A 69 -2.94 -11.29 -10.77
CA GLU A 69 -1.80 -11.94 -11.43
C GLU A 69 -1.91 -13.47 -11.33
N LEU A 70 -2.22 -14.00 -10.13
CA LEU A 70 -2.46 -15.43 -9.91
C LEU A 70 -3.68 -15.97 -10.68
N ALA A 71 -4.69 -15.13 -10.87
CA ALA A 71 -5.90 -15.46 -11.63
C ALA A 71 -5.70 -15.35 -13.15
N GLN A 72 -4.57 -14.80 -13.61
CA GLN A 72 -4.33 -14.44 -15.02
C GLN A 72 -5.43 -13.55 -15.60
N ASP A 73 -5.94 -12.62 -14.79
CA ASP A 73 -6.98 -11.66 -15.16
C ASP A 73 -6.33 -10.32 -15.54
N ASP A 74 -5.98 -10.15 -16.81
CA ASP A 74 -5.27 -8.97 -17.32
C ASP A 74 -6.06 -7.65 -17.17
N GLU A 75 -7.39 -7.70 -17.33
CA GLU A 75 -8.25 -6.52 -17.19
C GLU A 75 -8.32 -6.09 -15.73
N GLY A 76 -8.54 -7.06 -14.85
CA GLY A 76 -8.55 -6.84 -13.41
C GLY A 76 -7.19 -6.37 -12.90
N LEU A 77 -6.09 -6.98 -13.35
CA LEU A 77 -4.73 -6.57 -13.03
C LEU A 77 -4.49 -5.11 -13.43
N THR A 78 -4.85 -4.73 -14.65
CA THR A 78 -4.68 -3.35 -15.14
C THR A 78 -5.46 -2.37 -14.27
N ARG A 79 -6.71 -2.68 -13.95
CA ARG A 79 -7.57 -1.85 -13.10
C ARG A 79 -6.98 -1.72 -11.70
N GLU A 80 -6.51 -2.83 -11.14
CA GLU A 80 -6.05 -2.87 -9.76
C GLU A 80 -4.70 -2.18 -9.58
N MET A 81 -3.81 -2.27 -10.58
CA MET A 81 -2.60 -1.47 -10.62
C MET A 81 -2.91 0.04 -10.61
N GLN A 82 -3.94 0.48 -11.34
CA GLN A 82 -4.36 1.90 -11.30
C GLN A 82 -4.88 2.31 -9.91
N MET A 83 -5.70 1.45 -9.28
CA MET A 83 -6.22 1.69 -7.93
C MET A 83 -5.10 1.72 -6.88
N PHE A 84 -4.10 0.84 -7.02
CA PHE A 84 -2.91 0.82 -6.19
C PHE A 84 -2.11 2.12 -6.29
N GLU A 85 -1.83 2.59 -7.51
CA GLU A 85 -1.13 3.86 -7.75
C GLU A 85 -1.90 5.06 -7.17
N GLU A 86 -3.22 5.09 -7.32
CA GLU A 86 -4.06 6.13 -6.74
C GLU A 86 -4.02 6.09 -5.20
N ALA A 87 -4.08 4.91 -4.60
CA ALA A 87 -3.99 4.74 -3.14
C ALA A 87 -2.63 5.22 -2.61
N VAL A 88 -1.53 4.90 -3.29
CA VAL A 88 -0.19 5.38 -2.98
C VAL A 88 -0.12 6.91 -3.07
N ALA A 89 -0.64 7.49 -4.15
CA ALA A 89 -0.66 8.95 -4.34
C ALA A 89 -1.48 9.66 -3.25
N ASN A 90 -2.64 9.10 -2.88
CA ASN A 90 -3.49 9.63 -1.81
C ASN A 90 -2.80 9.55 -0.45
N ARG A 91 -2.14 8.42 -0.14
CA ARG A 91 -1.33 8.27 1.07
C ARG A 91 -0.23 9.31 1.14
N ASN A 92 0.53 9.50 0.06
CA ASN A 92 1.61 10.49 0.01
C ASN A 92 1.08 11.92 0.17
N ARG A 93 -0.09 12.23 -0.43
CA ARG A 93 -0.75 13.52 -0.23
C ARG A 93 -1.12 13.75 1.24
N ARG A 94 -1.73 12.77 1.91
CA ARG A 94 -2.08 12.87 3.34
C ARG A 94 -0.84 13.04 4.21
N TYR A 95 0.18 12.23 3.97
CA TYR A 95 1.45 12.32 4.69
C TYR A 95 2.12 13.70 4.53
N SER A 96 2.03 14.30 3.33
CA SER A 96 2.54 15.66 3.10
C SER A 96 1.72 16.75 3.80
N ILE A 97 0.43 16.52 4.04
CA ILE A 97 -0.45 17.45 4.78
C ILE A 97 -0.17 17.32 6.28
N ASP A 98 -0.10 16.10 6.80
CA ASP A 98 0.05 15.82 8.23
C ASP A 98 1.43 16.22 8.77
N ARG A 99 2.48 16.18 7.93
CA ARG A 99 3.81 16.70 8.28
C ARG A 99 3.98 18.19 8.00
N GLY A 100 2.93 18.87 7.51
CA GLY A 100 2.97 20.23 6.99
C GLY A 100 3.83 20.34 5.72
N PRO A 101 3.73 21.44 4.95
CA PRO A 101 4.80 21.76 4.02
C PRO A 101 6.08 21.78 4.84
N ALA A 102 7.11 21.04 4.42
CA ALA A 102 8.44 21.27 4.93
C ALA A 102 8.71 22.76 4.70
N VAL A 103 8.56 23.57 5.74
CA VAL A 103 8.91 24.98 5.71
C VAL A 103 10.38 24.94 5.35
N MET A 104 10.69 25.27 4.10
CA MET A 104 12.03 25.70 3.74
C MET A 104 12.28 26.94 4.58
N CYS A 105 12.78 26.75 5.80
CA CYS A 105 13.53 27.78 6.51
C CYS A 105 14.73 28.05 5.63
N ASN A 106 14.56 28.96 4.68
CA ASN A 106 15.64 29.51 3.90
C ASN A 106 16.54 30.24 4.92
N PRO A 107 17.78 29.78 5.18
CA PRO A 107 18.64 30.39 6.19
C PRO A 107 19.18 31.77 5.75
N TRP A 108 18.71 32.31 4.64
CA TRP A 108 19.20 33.55 4.02
C TRP A 108 18.34 34.79 4.33
N TYR A 109 17.34 34.70 5.21
CA TYR A 109 16.51 35.85 5.62
C TYR A 109 16.60 36.16 7.13
N GLU A 110 17.80 36.01 7.72
CA GLU A 110 18.15 36.74 8.94
C GLU A 110 19.19 37.81 8.58
N GLY A 111 18.75 39.07 8.47
CA GLY A 111 19.64 40.22 8.33
C GLY A 111 19.58 40.94 6.98
N ALA A 112 18.41 41.47 6.63
CA ALA A 112 18.38 42.74 5.89
C ALA A 112 18.13 43.85 6.92
N SER A 113 19.23 44.47 7.32
CA SER A 113 19.34 45.73 8.06
C SER A 113 18.54 46.87 7.45
#